data_AF-A0A5E4B2L3-F1
#
_entry.id   AF-A0A5E4B2L3-F1
#
_cell.length_a   1.000
_cell.length_b   1.000
_cell.length_c   1.000
_cell.angle_alpha   90.00
_cell.angle_beta   90.00
_cell.angle_gamma   90.00
#
_symmetry.space_group_name_H-M   'P 1'
#
loop_
_entity.id
_entity.type
_entity.pdbx_description
1 polymer ?
#
loop_
_entity_poly.entity_id
_entity_poly.type
_entity_poly.pdbx_seq_one_letter_code
_entity_poly.pdbx_strand_id
1 'polypeptide(L)'
;MAQRLGEWARGPAEATGLYRAVLLRGLGVDSKPELQRVLEHRRRNQLIKKKKEELEAKRLQCPFEQELLRRQQRLNQLEKPPEKEEEHAPEFIKVRENLRRIATLSSEERAL
;
A
#
# COMPACT_ATOMS: atom_id res chain seq x y z
N MET A 1 -20.62 8.47 -12.11
CA MET A 1 -21.24 8.44 -13.45
C MET A 1 -20.85 7.15 -14.17
N ALA A 2 -21.52 6.05 -13.83
CA ALA A 2 -21.27 4.73 -14.39
C ALA A 2 -22.40 4.41 -15.37
N GLN A 3 -22.27 4.74 -16.66
CA GLN A 3 -23.33 4.51 -17.67
C GLN A 3 -22.76 4.71 -19.10
N ARG A 4 -21.84 3.87 -19.60
CA ARG A 4 -21.45 3.85 -21.04
C ARG A 4 -20.92 2.51 -21.59
N LEU A 5 -21.13 1.38 -20.91
CA LEU A 5 -20.61 0.08 -21.38
C LEU A 5 -21.66 -0.84 -22.01
N GLY A 6 -22.92 -0.39 -22.14
CA GLY A 6 -24.02 -1.21 -22.67
C GLY A 6 -24.30 -1.08 -24.17
N GLU A 7 -23.73 -0.10 -24.86
CA GLU A 7 -24.18 0.28 -26.21
C GLU A 7 -23.39 -0.42 -27.34
N TRP A 8 -22.19 -0.92 -27.07
CA TRP A 8 -21.32 -1.55 -28.08
C TRP A 8 -21.72 -3.00 -28.42
N ALA A 9 -22.65 -3.59 -27.67
CA ALA A 9 -23.15 -4.95 -27.92
C ALA A 9 -24.48 -4.99 -28.70
N ARG A 10 -25.12 -3.83 -28.92
CA ARG A 10 -26.42 -3.76 -29.61
C ARG A 10 -26.19 -3.29 -31.05
N GLY A 11 -25.87 -4.23 -31.93
CA GLY A 11 -25.86 -3.98 -33.37
C GLY A 11 -27.22 -3.43 -33.84
N PRO A 12 -27.26 -2.59 -34.89
CA PRO A 12 -28.50 -1.98 -35.35
C PRO A 12 -29.52 -3.08 -35.67
N ALA A 13 -30.74 -2.94 -35.14
CA ALA A 13 -31.82 -3.91 -35.34
C ALA A 13 -32.19 -4.08 -36.83
N GLU A 14 -31.78 -3.13 -37.67
CA GLU A 14 -31.99 -3.07 -39.12
C GLU A 14 -30.71 -3.39 -39.94
N ALA A 15 -29.75 -4.09 -39.35
CA ALA A 15 -28.55 -4.44 -40.08
C ALA A 15 -28.89 -5.31 -41.32
N THR A 16 -28.66 -4.75 -42.50
CA THR A 16 -28.90 -5.43 -43.79
C THR A 16 -28.11 -6.72 -43.89
N GLY A 17 -28.62 -7.68 -44.69
CA GLY A 17 -28.12 -9.06 -44.75
C GLY A 17 -26.61 -9.20 -44.97
N LEU A 18 -25.97 -8.22 -45.64
CA LEU A 18 -24.52 -8.18 -45.82
C LEU A 18 -23.75 -7.96 -44.50
N TYR A 19 -24.18 -7.00 -43.67
CA TYR A 19 -23.56 -6.78 -42.36
C TYR A 19 -23.70 -8.02 -41.48
N ARG A 20 -24.90 -8.61 -41.47
CA ARG A 20 -25.16 -9.85 -40.72
C ARG A 20 -24.34 -11.02 -41.23
N ALA A 21 -24.19 -11.17 -42.55
CA ALA A 21 -23.37 -12.21 -43.16
C ALA A 21 -21.87 -12.04 -42.87
N VAL A 22 -21.36 -10.80 -42.87
CA VAL A 22 -19.96 -10.50 -42.49
C VAL A 22 -19.74 -10.81 -41.01
N LEU A 23 -20.69 -10.43 -40.14
CA LEU A 23 -20.61 -10.73 -38.70
C LEU A 23 -20.61 -12.24 -38.44
N LEU A 24 -21.52 -12.98 -39.09
CA LEU A 24 -21.59 -14.45 -39.01
C LEU A 24 -20.34 -15.14 -39.59
N ARG A 25 -19.76 -14.61 -40.68
CA ARG A 25 -18.45 -15.08 -41.19
C ARG A 25 -17.31 -14.80 -40.22
N GLY A 26 -17.35 -13.67 -39.51
CA GLY A 26 -16.39 -13.32 -38.46
C GLY A 26 -16.51 -14.22 -37.21
N LEU A 27 -17.71 -14.69 -36.90
CA LEU A 27 -17.97 -15.70 -35.85
C LEU A 27 -17.49 -17.10 -36.24
N GLY A 28 -17.21 -17.36 -37.52
CA GLY A 28 -16.61 -18.60 -38.03
C GLY A 28 -15.16 -18.84 -37.57
N VAL A 29 -14.56 -17.89 -36.85
CA VAL A 29 -13.32 -18.10 -36.09
C VAL A 29 -13.48 -19.21 -35.05
N ASP A 30 -14.69 -19.38 -34.49
CA ASP A 30 -15.04 -20.51 -33.61
C ASP A 30 -15.32 -21.82 -34.39
N SER A 31 -15.37 -21.77 -35.72
CA SER A 31 -15.57 -22.95 -36.56
C SER A 31 -14.27 -23.70 -36.86
N LYS A 32 -13.10 -23.12 -36.54
CA LYS A 32 -11.78 -23.74 -36.71
C LYS A 32 -11.16 -24.01 -35.32
N PRO A 33 -11.09 -25.27 -34.88
CA PRO A 33 -10.63 -25.60 -33.53
C PRO A 33 -9.19 -25.14 -33.24
N GLU A 34 -8.33 -25.05 -34.27
CA GLU A 34 -6.96 -24.56 -34.11
C GLU A 34 -6.88 -23.06 -33.83
N LEU A 35 -7.67 -22.26 -34.53
CA LEU A 35 -7.65 -20.82 -34.36
C LEU A 35 -8.18 -20.45 -32.97
N GLN A 36 -9.25 -21.11 -32.53
CA GLN A 36 -9.78 -20.97 -31.18
C GLN A 36 -8.71 -21.33 -30.13
N ARG A 37 -8.00 -22.45 -30.30
CA ARG A 37 -6.88 -22.85 -29.42
C ARG A 37 -5.78 -21.79 -29.35
N VAL A 38 -5.35 -21.25 -30.50
CA VAL A 38 -4.31 -20.21 -30.56
C VAL A 38 -4.77 -18.92 -29.89
N LEU A 39 -6.02 -18.51 -30.09
CA LEU A 39 -6.57 -17.31 -29.45
C LEU A 39 -6.72 -17.47 -27.94
N GLU A 40 -7.21 -18.62 -27.48
CA GLU A 40 -7.27 -18.97 -26.05
C GLU A 40 -5.87 -18.99 -25.42
N HIS A 41 -4.90 -19.62 -26.09
CA HIS A 41 -3.51 -19.65 -25.64
C HIS A 41 -2.91 -18.24 -25.56
N ARG A 42 -3.14 -17.40 -26.58
CA ARG A 42 -2.72 -16.00 -26.60
C ARG A 42 -3.34 -15.21 -25.44
N ARG A 43 -4.65 -15.39 -25.18
CA ARG A 43 -5.36 -14.74 -24.07
C ARG A 43 -4.76 -15.15 -22.72
N ARG A 44 -4.49 -16.45 -22.51
CA ARG A 44 -3.84 -16.95 -21.30
C ARG A 44 -2.44 -16.37 -21.12
N ASN A 45 -1.62 -16.35 -22.17
CA ASN A 45 -0.26 -15.81 -22.11
C ASN A 45 -0.25 -14.32 -21.78
N GLN A 46 -1.20 -13.54 -22.31
CA GLN A 46 -1.33 -12.12 -21.97
C GLN A 46 -1.67 -11.93 -20.48
N LEU A 47 -2.57 -12.74 -19.93
CA LEU A 47 -2.92 -12.68 -18.50
C LEU A 47 -1.72 -13.07 -17.62
N ILE A 48 -0.99 -14.12 -18.00
CA ILE A 48 0.23 -14.54 -17.27
C ILE A 48 1.28 -13.44 -17.31
N LYS A 49 1.52 -12.82 -18.48
CA LYS A 49 2.47 -11.72 -18.63
C LYS A 49 2.11 -10.54 -17.72
N LYS A 50 0.84 -10.10 -17.76
CA LYS A 50 0.35 -9.01 -16.89
C LYS A 50 0.51 -9.34 -15.40
N LYS A 51 0.14 -10.56 -14.98
CA LYS A 51 0.30 -10.99 -13.58
C LYS A 51 1.77 -11.01 -13.14
N LYS A 52 2.67 -11.41 -14.04
CA LYS A 52 4.12 -11.42 -13.77
C LYS A 52 4.66 -10.00 -13.61
N GLU A 53 4.29 -9.09 -14.51
CA GLU A 53 4.65 -7.66 -14.44
C GLU A 53 4.10 -7.01 -13.17
N GLU A 54 2.85 -7.29 -12.79
CA GLU A 54 2.24 -6.79 -11.55
C GLU A 54 2.99 -7.32 -10.30
N LEU A 55 3.33 -8.61 -10.28
CA LEU A 55 4.09 -9.20 -9.19
C LEU A 55 5.49 -8.58 -9.08
N GLU A 56 6.16 -8.34 -10.21
CA GLU A 56 7.47 -7.68 -10.25
C GLU A 56 7.39 -6.24 -9.75
N ALA A 57 6.36 -5.47 -10.14
CA ALA A 57 6.11 -4.13 -9.63
C ALA A 57 5.91 -4.12 -8.10
N LYS A 58 5.10 -5.05 -7.57
CA LYS A 58 4.92 -5.21 -6.10
C LYS A 58 6.21 -5.64 -5.41
N ARG A 59 7.00 -6.50 -6.03
CA ARG A 59 8.31 -6.90 -5.52
C ARG A 59 9.29 -5.74 -5.48
N LEU A 60 9.21 -4.76 -6.38
CA LEU A 60 10.03 -3.55 -6.35
C LEU A 60 9.51 -2.52 -5.33
N GLN A 61 8.19 -2.49 -5.08
CA GLN A 61 7.62 -1.70 -3.97
C GLN A 61 8.07 -2.22 -2.60
N CYS A 62 8.18 -3.53 -2.41
CA CYS A 62 8.51 -4.14 -1.12
C CYS A 62 9.87 -3.69 -0.52
N PRO A 63 10.99 -3.58 -1.27
CA PRO A 63 12.25 -2.99 -0.80
C PRO A 63 12.07 -1.55 -0.30
N PHE A 64 11.32 -0.73 -1.03
CA PHE A 64 11.08 0.66 -0.66
C PHE A 64 10.22 0.76 0.61
N GLU A 65 9.19 -0.07 0.73
CA GLU A 65 8.37 -0.18 1.95
C GLU A 65 9.21 -0.60 3.17
N GLN A 66 10.12 -1.56 3.00
CA GLN A 66 11.04 -1.98 4.06
C GLN A 66 12.00 -0.85 4.48
N GLU A 67 12.56 -0.11 3.52
CA GLU A 67 13.42 1.04 3.82
C GLU A 67 12.64 2.16 4.52
N LEU A 68 11.42 2.44 4.09
CA LEU A 68 10.55 3.43 4.71
C LEU A 68 10.26 3.07 6.17
N LEU A 69 9.91 1.80 6.44
CA LEU A 69 9.70 1.31 7.80
C LEU A 69 10.97 1.48 8.65
N ARG A 70 12.15 1.11 8.13
CA ARG A 70 13.44 1.30 8.83
C ARG A 70 13.75 2.76 9.12
N ARG A 71 13.36 3.69 8.24
CA ARG A 71 13.52 5.14 8.46
C ARG A 71 12.56 5.62 9.55
N GLN A 72 11.31 5.18 9.53
CA GLN A 72 10.32 5.55 10.52
C GLN A 72 10.69 5.03 11.92
N GLN A 73 11.20 3.81 12.02
CA GLN A 73 11.72 3.27 13.29
C GLN A 73 12.87 4.11 13.85
N ARG A 74 13.80 4.58 13.00
CA ARG A 74 14.89 5.46 13.42
C ARG A 74 14.39 6.83 13.89
N LEU A 75 13.40 7.41 13.21
CA LEU A 75 12.79 8.66 13.65
C LEU A 75 12.10 8.50 15.01
N ASN A 76 11.31 7.43 15.20
CA ASN A 76 10.65 7.16 16.48
C ASN A 76 11.64 6.97 17.63
N GLN A 77 12.84 6.44 17.38
CA GLN A 77 13.88 6.33 18.41
C GLN A 77 14.47 7.68 18.80
N LEU A 78 14.57 8.61 17.85
CA LEU A 78 15.05 9.98 18.08
C LEU A 78 13.98 10.87 18.70
N GLU A 79 12.71 10.64 18.36
CA GLU A 79 11.55 11.37 18.91
C GLU A 79 11.14 10.90 20.29
N LYS A 80 11.67 9.77 20.78
CA LYS A 80 11.48 9.39 22.17
C LYS A 80 12.05 10.53 23.03
N PRO A 81 11.21 11.25 23.79
CA PRO A 81 11.74 12.20 24.76
C PRO A 81 12.66 11.43 25.71
N PRO A 82 13.69 12.07 26.30
CA PRO A 82 14.44 11.44 27.36
C PRO A 82 13.43 10.94 28.39
N GLU A 83 13.31 9.61 28.54
CA GLU A 83 12.59 9.02 29.66
C GLU A 83 13.18 9.70 30.89
N LYS A 84 12.31 10.34 31.68
CA LYS A 84 12.68 11.23 32.78
C LYS A 84 13.91 10.66 33.50
N GLU A 85 15.09 11.20 33.21
CA GLU A 85 16.36 10.70 33.77
C GLU A 85 16.35 10.78 35.31
N GLU A 86 15.44 11.59 35.87
CA GLU A 86 15.08 11.62 37.28
C GLU A 86 14.75 10.24 37.87
N GLU A 87 14.03 9.36 37.15
CA GLU A 87 13.71 8.01 37.65
C GLU A 87 14.89 7.05 37.60
N HIS A 88 15.80 7.23 36.62
CA HIS A 88 17.00 6.41 36.45
C HIS A 88 18.20 6.85 37.30
N ALA A 89 18.11 8.01 37.95
CA ALA A 89 19.14 8.47 38.86
C ALA A 89 19.28 7.51 40.07
N PRO A 90 20.52 7.19 40.50
CA PRO A 90 20.75 6.42 41.71
C PRO A 90 20.04 7.04 42.91
N GLU A 91 19.55 6.20 43.84
CA GLU A 91 18.78 6.67 45.00
C GLU A 91 19.49 7.76 45.81
N PHE A 92 20.82 7.69 45.93
CA PHE A 92 21.59 8.70 46.66
C PHE A 92 21.52 10.10 46.03
N ILE A 93 21.38 10.20 44.70
CA ILE A 93 21.20 11.48 43.99
C ILE A 93 19.82 12.06 44.33
N LYS A 94 18.77 11.22 44.28
CA LYS A 94 17.39 11.60 44.65
C LYS A 94 17.30 12.07 46.09
N VAL A 95 17.90 11.33 47.02
CA VAL A 95 17.94 11.67 48.45
C VAL A 95 18.70 12.97 48.67
N ARG A 96 19.88 13.14 48.07
CA ARG A 96 20.67 14.38 48.20
C ARG A 96 19.91 15.61 47.71
N GLU A 97 19.18 15.49 46.62
CA GLU A 97 18.41 16.60 46.07
C GLU A 97 17.17 16.92 46.93
N ASN A 98 16.46 15.91 47.43
CA ASN A 98 15.38 16.10 48.41
C ASN A 98 15.86 16.81 49.67
N LEU A 99 17.02 16.43 50.20
CA LEU A 99 17.62 17.10 51.37
C LEU A 99 17.94 18.58 51.08
N ARG A 100 18.41 18.91 49.87
CA ARG A 100 18.64 20.31 49.46
C ARG A 100 17.33 21.12 49.42
N ARG A 101 16.26 20.56 48.83
CA ARG A 101 14.95 21.23 48.75
C ARG A 101 14.37 21.53 50.13
N ILE A 102 14.45 20.57 51.04
CA ILE A 102 13.97 20.74 52.42
C ILE A 102 14.82 21.77 53.17
N ALA A 103 16.14 21.77 52.95
CA ALA A 103 17.04 22.74 53.58
C ALA A 103 16.79 24.18 53.12
N THR A 104 16.52 24.41 51.83
CA THR A 104 16.19 25.75 51.32
C THR A 104 14.83 26.23 51.83
N LEU A 105 13.80 25.38 51.81
CA LEU A 105 12.48 25.71 52.35
C LEU A 105 12.55 26.04 53.86
N SER A 106 13.26 25.22 54.64
CA SER A 106 13.47 25.48 56.07
C SER A 106 14.28 26.76 56.33
N SER A 107 15.19 27.13 55.43
CA SER A 107 15.96 28.38 55.54
C SER A 107 15.11 29.59 55.19
N GLU A 108 14.22 29.49 54.20
CA GLU A 108 13.30 30.55 53.78
C GLU A 108 12.23 30.79 54.85
N GLU A 109 11.71 29.74 55.48
CA GLU A 109 10.76 29.82 56.62
C GLU A 109 11.38 30.43 57.88
N ARG A 110 12.70 30.34 58.06
CA ARG A 110 13.44 30.95 59.19
C ARG A 110 13.90 32.39 58.93
N ALA A 111 13.83 32.84 57.67
CA ALA A 111 14.24 34.18 57.26
C ALA A 111 13.07 35.17 57.15
N LEU A 112 11.84 34.71 57.39
CA LEU A 112 10.61 35.50 57.57
C LEU A 112 10.31 35.70 59.07
#